data_AF-M1E6H3-F1
#
_entry.id   AF-M1E6H3-F1
#
_cell.length_a   1.000
_cell.length_b   1.000
_cell.length_c   1.000
_cell.angle_alpha   90.00
_cell.angle_beta   90.00
_cell.angle_gamma   90.00
#
_symmetry.space_group_name_H-M   'P 1'
#
loop_
_entity.id
_entity.type
_entity.pdbx_description
1 polymer ?
#
loop_
_entity_poly.entity_id
_entity_poly.type
_entity_poly.pdbx_seq_one_letter_code
_entity_poly.pdbx_strand_id
1 'polypeptide(L)'
;MKKIAILSCQMIRSQNLCPADTKCLTALMRREGWFDRYKDEEVHLLGIMDCGGCTGDRVVCALTLLKMQLDALKENIDTLFIATCIMNFCPYRDEIIATAKEKSGVEVIVGTHKYALPQIFKS
;
A
#
# COMPACT_ATOMS: atom_id res chain seq x y z
N MET A 1 -2.19 18.38 6.70
CA MET A 1 -1.14 17.50 6.15
C MET A 1 -1.44 16.08 6.57
N LYS A 2 -1.61 15.18 5.62
CA LYS A 2 -1.96 13.78 5.83
C LYS A 2 -0.73 12.90 5.64
N LYS A 3 -0.35 12.11 6.65
CA LYS A 3 0.80 11.21 6.61
C LYS A 3 0.34 9.81 6.27
N ILE A 4 0.88 9.21 5.21
CA ILE A 4 0.41 7.91 4.71
C ILE A 4 1.56 6.91 4.56
N ALA A 5 1.23 5.62 4.59
CA ALA A 5 2.10 4.54 4.13
C ALA A 5 1.35 3.59 3.19
N ILE A 6 2.10 2.81 2.40
CA ILE A 6 1.55 1.83 1.45
C ILE A 6 2.12 0.44 1.77
N LEU A 7 1.24 -0.54 2.00
CA LEU A 7 1.55 -1.96 2.05
C LEU A 7 1.39 -2.58 0.67
N SER A 8 2.45 -3.19 0.14
CA SER A 8 2.54 -3.69 -1.23
C SER A 8 2.79 -5.21 -1.30
N CYS A 9 2.56 -5.82 -2.46
CA CYS A 9 2.81 -7.26 -2.62
C CYS A 9 4.31 -7.54 -2.83
N GLN A 10 4.92 -8.35 -1.96
CA GLN A 10 6.34 -8.70 -2.11
C GLN A 10 6.61 -9.44 -3.42
N MET A 11 5.75 -10.39 -3.83
CA MET A 11 5.99 -11.23 -5.01
C MET A 11 6.04 -10.43 -6.32
N ILE A 12 5.24 -9.35 -6.41
CA ILE A 12 5.24 -8.45 -7.56
C ILE A 12 6.48 -7.55 -7.54
N ARG A 13 6.86 -7.04 -6.37
CA ARG A 13 8.03 -6.15 -6.22
C ARG A 13 9.36 -6.88 -6.43
N SER A 14 9.51 -8.08 -5.87
CA SER A 14 10.73 -8.89 -5.97
C SER A 14 11.03 -9.34 -7.40
N GLN A 15 10.01 -9.36 -8.27
CA GLN A 15 10.13 -9.68 -9.69
C GLN A 15 10.19 -8.44 -10.59
N ASN A 16 10.28 -7.24 -9.99
CA ASN A 16 10.29 -5.97 -10.72
C ASN A 16 9.09 -5.76 -11.66
N LEU A 17 7.93 -6.36 -11.34
CA LEU A 17 6.69 -6.21 -12.13
C LEU A 17 5.94 -4.91 -11.81
N CYS A 18 6.38 -4.18 -10.78
CA CYS A 18 5.95 -2.83 -10.44
C CYS A 18 7.18 -1.98 -10.07
N PRO A 19 8.00 -1.58 -11.07
CA PRO A 19 9.27 -0.90 -10.81
C PRO A 19 9.08 0.33 -9.94
N ALA A 20 9.78 0.36 -8.79
CA ALA A 20 9.74 1.44 -7.81
C ALA A 20 8.32 1.91 -7.43
N ASP A 21 7.32 1.02 -7.47
CA ASP A 21 5.93 1.36 -7.17
C ASP A 21 5.38 2.54 -8.01
N THR A 22 5.93 2.73 -9.23
CA THR A 22 5.71 3.91 -10.09
C THR A 22 4.24 4.26 -10.28
N LYS A 23 3.37 3.25 -10.45
CA LYS A 23 1.92 3.46 -10.61
C LYS A 23 1.27 4.03 -9.35
N CYS A 24 1.66 3.55 -8.16
CA CYS A 24 1.18 4.08 -6.88
C CYS A 24 1.64 5.54 -6.69
N LEU A 25 2.93 5.80 -6.92
CA LEU A 25 3.52 7.13 -6.76
C LEU A 25 2.92 8.15 -7.75
N THR A 26 2.72 7.74 -9.01
CA THR A 26 2.09 8.59 -10.02
C THR A 26 0.64 8.90 -9.66
N ALA A 27 -0.12 7.91 -9.16
CA ALA A 27 -1.49 8.13 -8.71
C ALA A 27 -1.54 9.07 -7.49
N LEU A 28 -0.60 8.92 -6.54
CA LEU A 28 -0.49 9.84 -5.40
C LEU A 28 -0.22 11.26 -5.88
N MET A 29 0.80 11.46 -6.73
CA MET A 29 1.17 12.77 -7.27
C MET A 29 0.01 13.44 -8.01
N ARG A 30 -0.71 12.67 -8.85
CA ARG A 30 -1.85 13.19 -9.63
C ARG A 30 -3.17 13.23 -8.87
N ARG A 31 -3.21 12.76 -7.62
CA ARG A 31 -4.43 12.58 -6.83
C ARG A 31 -5.49 11.76 -7.58
N GLU A 32 -5.08 10.63 -8.16
CA GLU A 32 -5.96 9.73 -8.89
C GLU A 32 -6.30 8.46 -8.08
N GLY A 33 -7.41 7.81 -8.43
CA GLY A 33 -7.82 6.57 -7.79
C GLY A 33 -8.23 6.81 -6.34
N TRP A 34 -7.64 6.06 -5.41
CA TRP A 34 -7.98 6.20 -3.98
C TRP A 34 -7.37 7.45 -3.33
N PHE A 35 -6.46 8.14 -4.02
CA PHE A 35 -5.87 9.39 -3.55
C PHE A 35 -6.69 10.64 -3.90
N ASP A 36 -7.74 10.53 -4.75
CA ASP A 36 -8.63 11.65 -5.10
C ASP A 36 -9.28 12.29 -3.87
N ARG A 37 -9.50 11.48 -2.83
CA ARG A 37 -10.01 11.95 -1.55
C ARG A 37 -9.13 12.98 -0.84
N TYR A 38 -7.87 13.13 -1.26
CA TYR A 38 -6.91 14.11 -0.73
C TYR A 38 -6.54 15.18 -1.76
N LYS A 39 -7.42 15.46 -2.73
CA LYS A 39 -7.17 16.47 -3.78
C LYS A 39 -6.88 17.88 -3.23
N ASP A 40 -7.49 18.23 -2.10
CA ASP A 40 -7.35 19.55 -1.46
C ASP A 40 -6.45 19.47 -0.20
N GLU A 41 -5.70 18.38 -0.05
CA GLU A 41 -4.83 18.13 1.11
C GLU A 41 -3.38 17.88 0.71
N GLU A 42 -2.46 18.43 1.51
CA GLU A 42 -1.05 18.06 1.46
C GLU A 42 -0.88 16.64 2.01
N VAL A 43 -0.25 15.75 1.23
CA VAL A 43 -0.04 14.34 1.58
C VAL A 43 1.44 14.01 1.55
N HIS A 44 1.95 13.43 2.64
CA HIS A 44 3.33 12.96 2.75
C HIS A 44 3.34 11.44 2.83
N LEU A 45 4.11 10.80 1.95
CA LEU A 45 4.34 9.36 1.98
C LEU A 45 5.54 9.05 2.87
N LEU A 46 5.30 8.38 3.99
CA LEU A 46 6.36 8.06 4.98
C LEU A 46 6.96 6.67 4.81
N GLY A 47 6.37 5.82 3.96
CA GLY A 47 6.95 4.52 3.67
C GLY A 47 6.14 3.68 2.69
N ILE A 48 6.85 2.81 1.99
CA ILE A 48 6.27 1.68 1.26
C ILE A 48 6.94 0.41 1.78
N MET A 49 6.17 -0.43 2.44
CA MET A 49 6.62 -1.78 2.83
C MET A 49 5.91 -2.82 1.98
N ASP A 50 6.43 -4.04 1.96
CA ASP A 50 5.70 -5.17 1.39
C ASP A 50 5.13 -6.11 2.45
N CYS A 51 4.23 -6.99 2.05
CA CYS A 51 3.52 -7.92 2.91
C CYS A 51 4.39 -9.05 3.49
N GLY A 52 5.69 -9.10 3.18
CA GLY A 52 6.58 -10.17 3.60
C GLY A 52 6.32 -11.53 2.94
N GLY A 53 5.58 -11.54 1.83
CA GLY A 53 5.42 -12.71 0.96
C GLY A 53 4.21 -13.56 1.30
N CYS A 54 4.03 -14.65 0.57
CA CYS A 54 2.92 -15.58 0.85
C CYS A 54 3.29 -16.44 2.08
N THR A 55 2.37 -16.66 3.02
CA THR A 55 0.90 -16.53 2.90
C THR A 55 0.30 -15.22 3.46
N GLY A 56 1.11 -14.17 3.69
CA GLY A 56 0.63 -12.87 4.19
C GLY A 56 0.61 -12.74 5.72
N ASP A 57 1.07 -13.75 6.42
CA ASP A 57 1.28 -13.81 7.88
C ASP A 57 2.30 -12.78 8.39
N ARG A 58 3.22 -12.35 7.52
CA ARG A 58 4.30 -11.42 7.86
C ARG A 58 3.91 -9.94 7.81
N VAL A 59 2.65 -9.62 7.47
CA VAL A 59 2.15 -8.24 7.44
C VAL A 59 2.31 -7.56 8.80
N VAL A 60 2.03 -8.26 9.90
CA VAL A 60 2.21 -7.71 11.25
C VAL A 60 3.67 -7.33 11.49
N CYS A 61 4.61 -8.18 11.11
CA CYS A 61 6.05 -7.89 11.23
C CYS A 61 6.44 -6.66 10.39
N ALA A 62 5.94 -6.55 9.16
CA ALA A 62 6.21 -5.41 8.28
C ALA A 62 5.67 -4.09 8.85
N LEU A 63 4.45 -4.10 9.40
CA LEU A 63 3.85 -2.93 10.05
C LEU A 63 4.60 -2.54 11.33
N THR A 64 4.96 -3.52 12.16
CA THR A 64 5.77 -3.29 13.37
C THR A 64 7.11 -2.67 13.03
N LEU A 65 7.79 -3.15 11.98
CA LEU A 65 9.06 -2.58 11.55
C LEU A 65 8.92 -1.13 11.09
N LEU A 66 7.90 -0.80 10.28
CA LEU A 66 7.65 0.60 9.91
C LEU A 66 7.42 1.46 11.16
N LYS A 67 6.56 1.00 12.09
CA LYS A 67 6.26 1.74 13.32
C LYS A 67 7.52 2.02 14.13
N MET A 68 8.39 1.03 14.31
CA MET A 68 9.66 1.21 15.02
C MET A 68 10.58 2.24 14.36
N GLN A 69 10.66 2.25 13.02
CA GLN A 69 11.47 3.24 12.29
C GLN A 69 10.90 4.65 12.44
N LEU A 70 9.57 4.80 12.32
CA LEU A 70 8.90 6.09 12.49
C LEU A 70 9.01 6.60 13.93
N ASP A 71 8.85 5.73 14.94
CA ASP A 71 8.99 6.09 16.35
C ASP A 71 10.37 6.64 16.69
N ALA A 72 11.42 6.02 16.17
CA ALA A 72 12.80 6.48 16.35
C ALA A 72 13.00 7.91 15.80
N LEU A 73 12.20 8.31 14.81
CA LEU A 73 12.21 9.64 14.20
C LEU A 73 11.12 10.57 14.78
N LYS A 74 10.38 10.13 15.80
CA LYS A 74 9.23 10.84 16.38
C LYS A 74 8.13 11.15 15.35
N GLU A 75 7.91 10.21 14.44
CA GLU A 75 6.95 10.28 13.34
C GLU A 75 5.86 9.22 13.43
N ASN A 76 4.76 9.39 12.70
CA ASN A 76 3.67 8.40 12.59
C ASN A 76 2.85 8.60 11.30
N ILE A 77 2.00 7.62 10.96
CA ILE A 77 1.05 7.70 9.85
C ILE A 77 -0.39 7.86 10.35
N ASP A 78 -1.22 8.53 9.56
CA ASP A 78 -2.68 8.64 9.77
C ASP A 78 -3.46 7.55 9.03
N THR A 79 -2.87 7.06 7.93
CA THR A 79 -3.54 6.12 7.02
C THR A 79 -2.58 5.12 6.41
N LEU A 80 -2.98 3.85 6.42
CA LEU A 80 -2.33 2.76 5.72
C LEU A 80 -3.13 2.40 4.46
N PHE A 81 -2.48 2.47 3.30
CA PHE A 81 -3.05 1.98 2.04
C PHE A 81 -2.60 0.55 1.77
N ILE A 82 -3.54 -0.35 1.49
CA ILE A 82 -3.28 -1.68 0.95
C ILE A 82 -3.23 -1.56 -0.57
N ALA A 83 -2.07 -1.78 -1.18
CA ALA A 83 -1.86 -1.50 -2.59
C ALA A 83 -2.76 -2.32 -3.52
N THR A 84 -3.07 -1.72 -4.66
CA THR A 84 -3.85 -2.32 -5.77
C THR A 84 -3.32 -3.71 -6.18
N CYS A 85 -2.01 -3.93 -6.07
CA CYS A 85 -1.41 -5.21 -6.39
C CYS A 85 -1.81 -6.34 -5.42
N ILE A 86 -1.97 -6.06 -4.11
CA ILE A 86 -2.53 -7.02 -3.15
C ILE A 86 -4.01 -7.24 -3.46
N MET A 87 -4.77 -6.16 -3.64
CA MET A 87 -6.20 -6.21 -3.91
C MET A 87 -6.56 -7.09 -5.12
N ASN A 88 -5.81 -6.95 -6.22
CA ASN A 88 -6.14 -7.61 -7.48
C ASN A 88 -5.50 -8.99 -7.68
N PHE A 89 -4.33 -9.25 -7.08
CA PHE A 89 -3.54 -10.44 -7.42
C PHE A 89 -3.23 -11.36 -6.24
N CYS A 90 -3.46 -10.92 -4.99
CA CYS A 90 -3.15 -11.75 -3.82
C CYS A 90 -4.33 -12.67 -3.48
N PRO A 91 -4.12 -14.00 -3.38
CA PRO A 91 -5.16 -14.93 -2.92
C PRO A 91 -5.47 -14.76 -1.42
N TYR A 92 -4.53 -14.20 -0.64
CA TYR A 92 -4.65 -13.97 0.81
C TYR A 92 -5.05 -12.53 1.15
N ARG A 93 -5.65 -11.80 0.20
CA ARG A 93 -5.92 -10.37 0.38
C ARG A 93 -6.85 -10.11 1.56
N ASP A 94 -7.82 -10.98 1.80
CA ASP A 94 -8.88 -10.75 2.79
C ASP A 94 -8.32 -10.91 4.20
N GLU A 95 -7.45 -11.91 4.42
CA GLU A 95 -6.71 -12.11 5.66
C GLU A 95 -5.73 -10.95 5.92
N ILE A 96 -5.02 -10.49 4.88
CA ILE A 96 -4.12 -9.33 4.98
C ILE A 96 -4.89 -8.06 5.37
N ILE A 97 -6.03 -7.80 4.71
CA ILE A 97 -6.86 -6.62 4.98
C ILE A 97 -7.43 -6.69 6.40
N ALA A 98 -7.95 -7.85 6.81
CA ALA A 98 -8.47 -8.05 8.17
C ALA A 98 -7.39 -7.82 9.22
N THR A 99 -6.21 -8.44 9.04
CA THR A 99 -5.06 -8.29 9.94
C THR A 99 -4.60 -6.82 10.01
N ALA A 100 -4.48 -6.14 8.87
CA ALA A 100 -4.08 -4.74 8.85
C ALA A 100 -5.08 -3.84 9.58
N LYS A 101 -6.40 -4.05 9.38
CA LYS A 101 -7.45 -3.31 10.09
C LYS A 101 -7.42 -3.56 11.60
N GLU A 102 -7.24 -4.81 12.00
CA GLU A 102 -7.20 -5.19 13.41
C GLU A 102 -5.96 -4.65 14.13
N LYS A 103 -4.78 -4.72 13.49
CA LYS A 103 -3.50 -4.49 14.17
C LYS A 103 -2.89 -3.10 13.98
N SER A 104 -3.25 -2.36 12.92
CA SER A 104 -2.53 -1.10 12.58
C SER A 104 -2.90 0.09 13.46
N GLY A 105 -4.12 0.13 14.02
CA GLY A 105 -4.59 1.25 14.83
C GLY A 105 -4.79 2.56 14.06
N VAL A 106 -4.73 2.54 12.73
CA VAL A 106 -4.90 3.71 11.84
C VAL A 106 -5.97 3.43 10.78
N GLU A 107 -6.39 4.44 10.03
CA GLU A 107 -7.33 4.25 8.92
C GLU A 107 -6.71 3.32 7.86
N VAL A 108 -7.41 2.26 7.47
CA VAL A 108 -6.96 1.34 6.41
C VAL A 108 -7.82 1.52 5.17
N ILE A 109 -7.18 1.89 4.06
CA ILE A 109 -7.82 2.04 2.74
C ILE A 109 -7.31 0.93 1.82
N VAL A 110 -8.23 0.27 1.12
CA VAL A 110 -7.88 -0.81 0.18
C VAL A 110 -7.91 -0.27 -1.24
N GLY A 111 -6.76 -0.32 -1.92
CA GLY A 111 -6.52 0.20 -3.26
C GLY A 111 -5.61 1.43 -3.26
N THR A 112 -4.92 1.68 -4.37
CA THR A 112 -4.03 2.86 -4.54
C THR A 112 -4.28 3.57 -5.86
N HIS A 113 -4.11 2.87 -6.99
CA HIS A 113 -4.24 3.42 -8.32
C HIS A 113 -5.28 2.67 -9.15
N LYS A 114 -5.91 3.34 -10.12
CA LYS A 114 -6.88 2.74 -11.05
C LYS A 114 -6.25 2.14 -12.32
N TYR A 115 -4.93 2.26 -12.49
CA TYR A 115 -4.25 1.84 -13.72
C TYR A 115 -4.28 0.31 -13.92
N ALA A 116 -5.21 -0.16 -14.74
CA ALA A 116 -5.35 -1.56 -15.11
C ALA A 116 -4.27 -2.00 -16.12
N LEU A 117 -4.07 -3.32 -16.23
CA LEU A 117 -3.28 -3.90 -17.31
C LEU A 117 -4.08 -3.81 -18.62
N PRO A 118 -3.43 -3.54 -19.77
CA PRO A 118 -4.11 -3.58 -21.06
C PRO A 118 -4.58 -5.00 -21.37
N GLN A 119 -5.64 -5.14 -22.17
CA GLN A 119 -5.99 -6.43 -22.76
C GLN A 119 -4.85 -6.90 -23.69
N ILE A 120 -4.27 -8.07 -23.39
CA ILE A 120 -3.11 -8.61 -24.11
C ILE A 120 -3.57 -9.31 -25.40
N PHE A 121 -4.65 -10.08 -25.32
CA PHE A 121 -5.27 -10.73 -26.47
C PHE A 121 -6.67 -10.16 -26.64
N LYS A 122 -6.96 -9.62 -27.82
CA LYS A 122 -8.32 -9.25 -28.24
C LYS A 122 -8.90 -10.42 -29.04
N SER A 123 -10.13 -10.82 -28.73
CA SER A 123 -10.95 -11.63 -29.63
C SER A 123 -11.35 -10.83 -30.86
#